data_AF-A0A5E6NWR7-F1
#
_entry.id   AF-A0A5E6NWR7-F1
#
_cell.length_a   1.000
_cell.length_b   1.000
_cell.length_c   1.000
_cell.angle_alpha   90.00
_cell.angle_beta   90.00
_cell.angle_gamma   90.00
#
_symmetry.space_group_name_H-M   'P 1'
#
loop_
_entity.id
_entity.type
_entity.pdbx_description
1 polymer ?
#
loop_
_entity_poly.entity_id
_entity_poly.type
_entity_poly.pdbx_seq_one_letter_code
_entity_poly.pdbx_strand_id
1 'polypeptide(L)' 'MGDISLFDNAKQVASFAGLNPKIIQSGTGINKSSLSKMGYKKLRKPLYMPALVAIRYNPLMLDLYERLQQKGKPKK' A
#
# COMPACT_ATOMS: atom_id res chain seq x y z
N MET A 1 -18.11 5.65 8.15
CA MET A 1 -16.64 5.55 8.31
C MET A 1 -16.42 4.71 9.55
N GLY A 2 -15.73 3.57 9.44
CA GLY A 2 -15.46 2.72 10.61
C GLY A 2 -14.47 3.41 11.55
N ASP A 3 -14.59 3.14 12.85
CA ASP A 3 -13.71 3.70 13.86
C ASP A 3 -12.28 3.13 13.68
N ILE A 4 -11.28 4.01 13.67
CA ILE A 4 -9.87 3.62 13.53
C ILE A 4 -9.35 2.97 14.82
N SER A 5 -10.03 3.20 15.95
CA SER A 5 -9.71 2.60 17.26
C SER A 5 -9.88 1.08 17.27
N LEU A 6 -10.62 0.53 16.30
CA LEU A 6 -10.86 -0.90 16.11
C LEU A 6 -9.62 -1.66 15.55
N PHE A 7 -8.56 -0.95 15.18
CA PHE A 7 -7.34 -1.54 14.63
C PHE A 7 -6.16 -1.36 15.59
N ASP A 8 -5.53 -2.46 15.99
CA ASP A 8 -4.39 -2.44 16.91
C ASP A 8 -3.13 -1.86 16.28
N ASN A 9 -3.05 -1.87 14.93
CA ASN A 9 -1.88 -1.39 14.21
C ASN A 9 -2.19 -0.96 12.77
N ALA A 10 -1.28 -0.16 12.22
CA ALA A 10 -1.36 0.35 10.85
C ALA A 10 -1.39 -0.75 9.77
N LYS A 11 -0.85 -1.96 10.04
CA LYS A 11 -0.89 -3.06 9.06
C LYS A 11 -2.30 -3.62 8.91
N GLN A 12 -3.08 -3.69 9.99
CA GLN A 12 -4.48 -4.11 9.94
C GLN A 12 -5.32 -3.11 9.12
N VAL A 13 -5.12 -1.81 9.32
CA VAL A 13 -5.76 -0.75 8.51
C VAL A 13 -5.39 -0.91 7.03
N ALA A 14 -4.10 -1.11 6.74
CA ALA A 14 -3.63 -1.30 5.36
C ALA A 14 -4.22 -2.55 4.72
N SER A 15 -4.36 -3.66 5.46
CA SER A 15 -5.01 -4.89 5.00
C SER A 15 -6.50 -4.67 4.73
N PHE A 16 -7.20 -4.02 5.65
CA PHE A 16 -8.62 -3.68 5.51
C PHE A 16 -8.89 -2.81 4.29
N ALA A 17 -8.05 -1.81 4.04
CA ALA A 17 -8.11 -0.97 2.84
C ALA A 17 -7.67 -1.71 1.56
N GLY A 18 -7.05 -2.88 1.65
CA GLY A 18 -6.48 -3.61 0.52
C GLY A 18 -5.27 -2.90 -0.08
N LEU A 19 -4.47 -2.25 0.77
CA LEU A 19 -3.20 -1.59 0.43
C LEU A 19 -1.99 -2.50 0.68
N ASN A 20 -2.20 -3.72 1.19
CA ASN A 20 -1.16 -4.72 1.34
C ASN A 20 -0.83 -5.41 0.00
N PRO A 21 0.43 -5.82 -0.23
CA PRO A 21 0.79 -6.61 -1.38
C PRO A 21 0.19 -8.02 -1.29
N LYS A 22 -0.29 -8.53 -2.42
CA LYS A 22 -0.63 -9.93 -2.67
C LYS A 22 0.47 -10.52 -3.55
N ILE A 23 1.07 -11.61 -3.09
CA ILE A 23 2.02 -12.41 -3.87
C ILE A 23 1.20 -13.29 -4.83
N ILE A 24 1.56 -13.25 -6.11
CA ILE A 24 0.98 -14.12 -7.15
C ILE A 24 2.11 -15.04 -7.61
N GLN A 25 2.02 -16.31 -7.22
CA GLN A 25 2.95 -17.35 -7.60
C GLN A 25 2.23 -18.34 -8.50
N SER A 26 2.58 -18.35 -9.78
CA SER A 26 2.22 -19.42 -10.71
C SER A 26 3.44 -20.30 -10.85
N GLY A 27 3.30 -21.62 -10.69
CA GLY A 27 4.42 -22.58 -10.67
C GLY A 27 5.34 -22.60 -11.91
N THR A 28 5.05 -21.79 -12.93
CA THR A 28 5.80 -21.67 -14.19
C THR A 28 6.25 -20.24 -14.52
N GLY A 29 6.11 -19.27 -13.59
CA GLY A 29 6.29 -17.85 -13.94
C GLY A 29 6.80 -16.94 -12.82
N ILE A 30 7.33 -15.78 -13.26
CA ILE A 30 7.90 -14.69 -12.46
C ILE A 30 7.01 -14.37 -11.25
N ASN A 31 7.58 -14.39 -10.05
CA ASN A 31 6.91 -13.98 -8.81
C ASN A 31 6.54 -12.50 -8.88
N LYS A 32 5.26 -12.19 -9.09
CA LYS A 32 4.75 -10.82 -9.15
C LYS A 32 4.03 -10.47 -7.86
N SER A 33 4.21 -9.24 -7.39
CA SER A 33 3.41 -8.67 -6.30
C SER A 33 2.50 -7.57 -6.83
N SER A 34 1.26 -7.55 -6.39
CA SER A 34 0.28 -6.51 -6.74
C SER A 34 -0.53 -6.12 -5.51
N LEU A 35 -1.18 -4.96 -5.52
CA LEU A 35 -2.06 -4.59 -4.40
C LEU A 35 -3.24 -5.56 -4.26
N SER A 36 -3.53 -5.96 -3.02
CA SER A 36 -4.65 -6.84 -2.71
C SER A 36 -5.99 -6.21 -3.07
N LYS A 37 -6.76 -6.90 -3.91
CA LYS A 37 -8.14 -6.53 -4.22
C LYS A 37 -9.15 -6.99 -3.16
N MET A 38 -8.70 -7.73 -2.12
CA MET A 38 -9.55 -8.33 -1.09
C MET A 38 -10.01 -7.34 0.00
N GLY A 39 -9.45 -6.14 0.07
CA GLY A 39 -9.91 -5.07 0.98
C GLY A 39 -10.95 -4.12 0.38
N TYR A 40 -11.35 -3.11 1.16
CA TYR A 40 -12.42 -2.19 0.81
C TYR A 40 -12.07 -1.27 -0.37
N LYS A 41 -12.63 -1.59 -1.55
CA LYS A 41 -12.33 -0.91 -2.83
C LYS A 41 -12.57 0.59 -2.81
N LYS A 42 -13.60 1.06 -2.10
CA LYS A 42 -13.93 2.48 -1.97
C LYS A 42 -12.94 3.25 -1.09
N LEU A 43 -12.17 2.58 -0.22
CA LEU A 43 -11.06 3.21 0.52
C LEU A 43 -9.75 3.11 -0.26
N ARG A 44 -9.48 1.99 -0.94
CA ARG A 44 -8.24 1.82 -1.70
C ARG A 44 -8.02 2.90 -2.76
N LYS A 45 -9.06 3.19 -3.56
CA LYS A 45 -8.99 4.16 -4.67
C LYS A 45 -8.61 5.58 -4.21
N PRO A 46 -9.33 6.19 -3.25
CA PRO A 46 -9.00 7.53 -2.77
C PRO A 46 -7.73 7.59 -1.93
N LEU A 47 -7.17 6.46 -1.49
CA LEU A 47 -5.86 6.45 -0.81
C LEU A 47 -4.70 6.26 -1.81
N TYR A 48 -4.90 5.48 -2.87
CA TYR A 48 -3.84 5.14 -3.79
C TYR A 48 -3.37 6.33 -4.65
N MET A 49 -4.30 7.01 -5.32
CA MET A 49 -3.93 8.09 -6.24
C MET A 49 -3.34 9.31 -5.52
N PRO A 50 -3.94 9.81 -4.42
CA PRO A 50 -3.33 10.90 -3.67
C PRO A 50 -1.96 10.55 -3.09
N ALA A 51 -1.71 9.31 -2.68
CA ALA A 51 -0.39 8.90 -2.22
C ALA A 51 0.68 9.01 -3.33
N LEU A 52 0.34 8.63 -4.58
CA LEU A 52 1.27 8.78 -5.71
C LEU A 52 1.55 10.25 -6.03
N VAL A 53 0.50 11.09 -6.01
CA VAL A 53 0.64 12.54 -6.21
C VAL A 53 1.48 13.16 -5.08
N ALA A 54 1.24 12.76 -3.84
CA ALA A 54 1.97 13.26 -2.68
C ALA A 54 3.48 12.96 -2.78
N ILE A 55 3.86 11.75 -3.20
CA ILE A 55 5.28 11.40 -3.43
C ILE A 55 5.90 12.29 -4.52
N ARG A 56 5.13 12.71 -5.52
CA ARG A 56 5.63 13.54 -6.64
C ARG A 56 5.81 15.01 -6.28
N TYR A 57 4.94 15.58 -5.45
CA TYR A 57 4.90 17.03 -5.21
C TYR A 57 5.24 17.45 -3.78
N ASN A 58 5.19 16.54 -2.81
CA ASN A 58 5.48 16.85 -1.41
C ASN A 58 6.84 16.25 -1.00
N PRO A 59 7.86 17.09 -0.71
CA PRO A 59 9.20 16.61 -0.37
C PRO A 59 9.25 15.75 0.90
N LEU A 60 8.35 15.99 1.87
CA LEU A 60 8.27 15.14 3.08
C LEU A 60 7.79 13.72 2.76
N MET A 61 6.89 13.60 1.78
CA MET A 61 6.35 12.31 1.34
C MET A 61 7.34 11.58 0.44
N LEU A 62 8.13 12.32 -0.35
CA LEU A 62 9.26 11.79 -1.10
C LEU A 62 10.32 11.19 -0.15
N ASP A 63 10.75 11.94 0.86
CA ASP A 63 11.71 11.45 1.87
C ASP A 63 11.21 10.17 2.57
N LEU A 64 9.93 10.15 2.98
CA LEU A 64 9.33 8.95 3.57
C LEU A 64 9.37 7.76 2.59
N TYR A 65 9.06 8.00 1.32
CA TYR A 65 9.08 6.96 0.30
C TYR A 65 10.49 6.41 0.05
N GLU A 66 11.49 7.29 -0.05
CA GLU A 66 12.89 6.92 -0.22
C GLU A 66 13.41 6.10 0.98
N ARG A 67 13.09 6.52 2.21
CA ARG A 67 13.41 5.75 3.43
C ARG A 67 12.78 4.35 3.41
N LEU A 68 11.56 4.22 2.90
CA LEU A 68 10.90 2.92 2.76
C LEU A 68 11.56 2.06 1.68
N GLN A 69 11.99 2.66 0.56
CA GLN A 69 12.75 1.96 -0.49
C GLN A 69 14.10 1.45 0.02
N GLN A 70 14.83 2.28 0.78
CA GLN A 70 16.10 1.88 1.41
C GLN A 70 15.93 0.71 2.38
N LYS A 71 14.76 0.59 3.03
CA LYS A 71 14.38 -0.57 3.86
C LYS A 71 13.97 -1.82 3.06
N GLY A 72 14.22 -1.84 1.75
CA GLY A 72 13.94 -2.99 0.88
C GLY A 72 12.50 -3.10 0.41
N LYS A 73 11.68 -2.04 0.52
CA LYS A 73 10.35 -2.05 -0.09
C LYS A 73 10.48 -1.91 -1.61
N PRO A 74 9.77 -2.76 -2.39
CA PRO A 74 9.85 -2.70 -3.85
C PRO A 74 9.31 -1.37 -4.36
N LYS A 75 9.90 -0.86 -5.44
CA LYS A 75 9.36 0.29 -6.16
C LYS A 75 7.97 -0.04 -6.68
N LYS A 76 7.05 0.94 -6.61
CA LYS A 76 5.77 0.85 -7.29
C LYS A 76 5.90 1.18 -8.77
#